data_AF-A0A654GBP4-F1
#
_entry.id   AF-A0A654GBP4-F1
#
_cell.length_a   1.000
_cell.length_b   1.000
_cell.length_c   1.000
_cell.angle_alpha   90.00
_cell.angle_beta   90.00
_cell.angle_gamma   90.00
#
_symmetry.space_group_name_H-M   'P 1'
#
loop_
_entity.id
_entity.type
_entity.pdbx_description
1 polymer ?
#
loop_
_entity_poly.entity_id
_entity_poly.type
_entity_poly.pdbx_seq_one_letter_code
_entity_poly.pdbx_strand_id
1 'polypeptide(L)'
;MTIILGCDLEPHFHEPYLATSLQDFWGRRWNLIVSASLRAIVYTPVRRVCQRVMSSDYAMLIGVFATFVTSGVAHEVVFFYITRAMPTGEVALFFLLHGVCTVAEVAAKRTAFVRRWPVRPVVSWMFTIAFVNVTAGWLFFPQLIRNNLGERCSNEISLLIDFFRSKLFYFPQ
;
A
#
# COMPACT_ATOMS: atom_id res chain seq x y z
N MET A 1 17.31 2.01 13.22
CA MET A 1 16.60 2.29 14.47
C MET A 1 16.66 1.00 15.26
N THR A 2 17.61 0.88 16.18
CA THR A 2 17.86 -0.36 16.91
C THR A 2 16.81 -0.50 17.99
N ILE A 3 15.94 -1.49 17.89
CA ILE A 3 14.93 -1.76 18.92
C ILE A 3 15.63 -2.46 20.08
N ILE A 4 15.05 -2.35 21.28
CA ILE A 4 15.45 -2.90 22.59
C ILE A 4 15.97 -4.36 22.54
N LEU A 5 15.68 -5.12 21.47
CA LEU A 5 16.12 -6.49 21.20
C LEU A 5 17.47 -6.61 20.45
N GLY A 6 18.15 -5.51 20.11
CA GLY A 6 19.45 -5.54 19.41
C GLY A 6 19.40 -5.98 17.94
N CYS A 7 18.20 -6.18 17.38
CA CYS A 7 18.01 -6.43 15.96
C CYS A 7 17.84 -5.11 15.19
N ASP A 8 18.59 -4.97 14.10
CA ASP A 8 18.34 -3.94 13.10
C ASP A 8 17.02 -4.24 12.39
N LEU A 9 16.00 -3.43 12.70
CA LEU A 9 14.73 -3.50 12.00
C LEU A 9 14.87 -2.80 10.65
N GLU A 10 14.63 -3.53 9.57
CA GLU A 10 14.55 -2.95 8.22
C GLU A 10 13.49 -1.84 8.24
N PRO A 11 13.80 -0.62 7.79
CA PRO A 11 12.86 0.50 7.86
C PRO A 11 11.58 0.20 7.07
N HIS A 12 10.41 0.41 7.68
CA HIS A 12 9.12 0.20 7.00
C HIS A 12 8.96 1.11 5.76
N PHE A 13 9.51 2.32 5.80
CA PHE A 13 9.47 3.29 4.73
C PHE A 13 10.88 3.81 4.44
N HIS A 14 11.22 3.96 3.17
CA HIS A 14 12.52 4.48 2.73
C HIS A 14 12.32 5.71 1.85
N GLU A 15 12.06 6.85 2.50
CA GLU A 15 11.84 8.15 1.86
C GLU A 15 10.88 8.07 0.64
N PRO A 16 9.62 7.65 0.86
CA PRO A 16 8.66 7.40 -0.23
C PRO A 16 8.37 8.63 -1.08
N TYR A 17 8.52 9.82 -0.49
CA TYR A 17 8.40 11.10 -1.18
C TYR A 17 9.52 11.35 -2.19
N LEU A 18 10.60 10.56 -2.25
CA LEU A 18 11.65 10.67 -3.28
C LEU A 18 11.46 9.69 -4.46
N ALA A 19 10.34 8.98 -4.52
CA ALA A 19 10.10 8.00 -5.58
C ALA A 19 10.01 8.66 -6.96
N THR A 20 10.82 8.17 -7.91
CA THR A 20 10.83 8.66 -9.29
C THR A 20 9.93 7.84 -10.22
N SER A 21 9.35 6.75 -9.73
CA SER A 21 8.44 5.87 -10.47
C SER A 21 7.49 5.13 -9.54
N LEU A 22 6.37 4.62 -10.06
CA LEU A 22 5.43 3.81 -9.27
C LEU A 22 6.08 2.49 -8.83
N GLN A 23 6.90 1.90 -9.71
CA GLN A 23 7.68 0.72 -9.35
C GLN A 23 8.64 1.00 -8.18
N ASP A 24 9.32 2.15 -8.17
CA ASP A 24 10.23 2.55 -7.09
C ASP A 24 9.47 2.84 -5.80
N PHE A 25 8.33 3.54 -5.89
CA PHE A 25 7.45 3.81 -4.77
C PHE A 25 6.99 2.51 -4.09
N TRP A 26 6.27 1.64 -4.81
CA TRP A 26 5.68 0.42 -4.24
C TRP A 26 6.70 -0.68 -3.94
N GLY A 27 7.78 -0.76 -4.71
CA GLY A 27 8.74 -1.87 -4.61
C GLY A 27 9.88 -1.64 -3.62
N ARG A 28 10.27 -0.39 -3.38
CA ARG A 28 11.52 -0.05 -2.68
C ARG A 28 11.40 0.99 -1.58
N ARG A 29 10.28 1.73 -1.52
CA ARG A 29 10.17 2.88 -0.60
C ARG A 29 8.94 2.85 0.28
N TRP A 30 7.85 2.25 -0.20
CA TRP A 30 6.59 2.14 0.52
C TRP A 30 6.41 0.77 1.15
N ASN A 31 6.20 0.75 2.46
CA ASN A 31 5.83 -0.41 3.28
C ASN A 31 6.64 -1.68 2.95
N LEU A 32 7.96 -1.59 3.13
CA LEU A 32 8.94 -2.61 2.73
C LEU A 32 8.66 -3.99 3.32
N ILE A 33 8.14 -4.06 4.54
CA ILE A 33 7.74 -5.32 5.18
C ILE A 33 6.59 -5.96 4.41
N VAL A 34 5.51 -5.22 4.15
CA VAL A 34 4.35 -5.76 3.40
C VAL A 34 4.76 -6.12 1.97
N SER A 35 5.56 -5.29 1.32
CA SER A 35 6.08 -5.58 -0.02
C SER A 35 6.97 -6.83 -0.05
N ALA A 36 7.77 -7.09 1.00
CA ALA A 36 8.55 -8.32 1.13
C ALA A 36 7.66 -9.55 1.39
N SER A 37 6.67 -9.44 2.29
CA SER A 37 5.71 -10.51 2.57
C SER A 37 4.92 -10.89 1.32
N LEU A 38 4.34 -9.91 0.63
CA LEU A 38 3.60 -10.12 -0.62
C LEU A 38 4.49 -10.73 -1.72
N ARG A 39 5.77 -10.35 -1.77
CA ARG A 39 6.72 -10.94 -2.69
C ARG A 39 6.94 -12.44 -2.44
N ALA A 40 7.03 -12.83 -1.18
CA ALA A 40 7.21 -14.22 -0.77
C ALA A 40 5.93 -15.05 -0.97
N ILE A 41 4.78 -14.52 -0.54
CA ILE A 41 3.52 -15.28 -0.48
C ILE A 41 2.69 -15.23 -1.77
N VAL A 42 2.81 -14.17 -2.58
CA VAL A 42 2.02 -14.00 -3.82
C VAL A 42 2.91 -14.00 -5.05
N TYR A 43 3.82 -13.03 -5.17
CA TYR A 43 4.57 -12.81 -6.40
C TYR A 43 5.38 -14.04 -6.82
N THR A 44 6.15 -14.60 -5.90
CA THR A 44 7.05 -15.73 -6.16
C THR A 44 6.28 -16.99 -6.59
N PRO A 45 5.25 -17.46 -5.85
CA PRO A 45 4.49 -18.63 -6.28
C PRO A 45 3.74 -18.39 -7.59
N VAL A 46 3.08 -17.23 -7.76
CA VAL A 46 2.35 -16.91 -9.00
C VAL A 46 3.30 -16.90 -10.20
N ARG A 47 4.44 -16.22 -10.08
CA ARG A 47 5.45 -16.18 -11.15
C ARG A 47 5.95 -17.57 -11.50
N ARG A 48 6.27 -18.42 -10.50
CA ARG A 48 6.74 -19.80 -10.75
C ARG A 48 5.70 -20.64 -11.51
N VAL A 49 4.42 -20.50 -11.17
CA VAL A 49 3.34 -21.21 -11.86
C VAL A 49 3.20 -20.69 -13.29
N CYS A 50 3.13 -19.37 -13.48
CA CYS A 50 3.01 -18.76 -14.80
C CYS A 50 4.21 -19.08 -15.71
N GLN A 51 5.43 -19.11 -15.17
CA GLN A 51 6.63 -19.45 -15.96
C GLN A 51 6.60 -20.84 -16.60
N ARG A 52 5.76 -21.76 -16.11
CA ARG A 52 5.59 -23.08 -16.74
C ARG A 52 4.76 -23.03 -18.03
N VAL A 53 3.96 -21.98 -18.21
CA VAL A 53 2.94 -21.89 -19.27
C VAL A 53 3.25 -20.75 -20.26
N MET A 54 3.97 -19.73 -19.83
CA MET A 54 4.19 -18.50 -20.60
C MET A 54 5.61 -17.95 -20.43
N SER A 55 5.96 -16.98 -21.28
CA SER A 55 7.29 -16.36 -21.24
C SER A 55 7.57 -15.69 -19.88
N SER A 56 8.86 -15.63 -19.52
CA SER A 56 9.31 -15.08 -18.23
C SER A 56 8.84 -13.64 -17.99
N ASP A 57 8.64 -12.87 -19.06
CA ASP A 57 8.19 -11.48 -19.00
C ASP A 57 6.70 -11.37 -18.66
N TYR A 58 5.84 -12.14 -19.32
CA TYR A 58 4.41 -12.17 -18.98
C TYR A 58 4.19 -12.72 -17.57
N ALA A 59 4.93 -13.75 -17.18
CA ALA A 59 4.86 -14.30 -15.82
C ALA A 59 5.25 -13.27 -14.74
N MET A 60 6.22 -12.39 -15.03
CA MET A 60 6.59 -11.28 -14.14
C MET A 60 5.46 -10.25 -14.04
N LEU A 61 4.91 -9.81 -15.17
CA LEU A 61 3.84 -8.80 -15.20
C LEU A 61 2.57 -9.29 -14.47
N ILE A 62 2.19 -10.55 -14.69
CA ILE A 62 1.07 -11.19 -13.98
C ILE A 62 1.38 -11.31 -12.49
N GLY A 63 2.61 -11.68 -12.11
CA GLY A 63 3.00 -11.73 -10.70
C GLY A 63 2.87 -10.38 -10.01
N VAL A 64 3.29 -9.29 -10.66
CA VAL A 64 3.13 -7.92 -10.13
C VAL A 64 1.65 -7.58 -10.00
N PHE A 65 0.86 -7.79 -11.04
CA PHE A 65 -0.58 -7.50 -11.02
C PHE A 65 -1.32 -8.28 -9.93
N ALA A 66 -1.08 -9.58 -9.82
CA ALA A 66 -1.66 -10.44 -8.78
C ALA A 66 -1.31 -9.95 -7.38
N THR A 67 -0.07 -9.46 -7.18
CA THR A 67 0.36 -8.90 -5.91
C THR A 67 -0.45 -7.65 -5.52
N PHE A 68 -0.73 -6.76 -6.48
CA PHE A 68 -1.58 -5.59 -6.23
C PHE A 68 -3.03 -5.99 -5.95
N VAL A 69 -3.58 -6.96 -6.67
CA VAL A 69 -4.95 -7.47 -6.42
C VAL A 69 -5.07 -8.05 -5.01
N THR A 70 -4.13 -8.92 -4.61
CA THR A 70 -4.13 -9.50 -3.25
C THR A 70 -3.96 -8.42 -2.19
N SER A 71 -3.13 -7.41 -2.44
CA SER A 71 -2.98 -6.26 -1.54
C SER A 71 -4.28 -5.45 -1.43
N GLY A 72 -4.97 -5.19 -2.53
CA GLY A 72 -6.25 -4.48 -2.54
C GLY A 72 -7.33 -5.19 -1.75
N VAL A 73 -7.45 -6.52 -1.92
CA VAL A 73 -8.39 -7.35 -1.13
C VAL A 73 -8.04 -7.32 0.35
N ALA A 74 -6.75 -7.44 0.70
CA ALA A 74 -6.31 -7.38 2.09
C ALA A 74 -6.64 -6.01 2.72
N HIS A 75 -6.46 -4.92 2.00
CA HIS A 75 -6.80 -3.58 2.49
C HIS A 75 -8.32 -3.39 2.64
N GLU A 76 -9.15 -3.90 1.74
CA GLU A 76 -10.60 -3.89 1.91
C GLU A 76 -11.03 -4.66 3.17
N VAL A 77 -10.42 -5.80 3.45
CA VAL A 77 -10.70 -6.57 4.68
C VAL A 77 -10.30 -5.76 5.91
N VAL A 78 -9.10 -5.16 5.92
CA VAL A 78 -8.65 -4.30 7.03
C VAL A 78 -9.59 -3.12 7.23
N PHE A 79 -10.01 -2.45 6.14
CA PHE A 79 -10.96 -1.34 6.20
C PHE A 79 -12.32 -1.79 6.71
N PHE A 80 -12.81 -2.95 6.30
CA PHE A 80 -14.04 -3.55 6.82
C PHE A 80 -13.95 -3.77 8.34
N TYR A 81 -12.83 -4.30 8.83
CA TYR A 81 -12.63 -4.50 10.26
C TYR A 81 -12.59 -3.18 11.05
N ILE A 82 -11.89 -2.17 10.53
CA ILE A 82 -11.72 -0.88 11.21
C ILE A 82 -13.02 -0.05 11.17
N THR A 83 -13.64 0.07 9.99
CA THR A 83 -14.85 0.88 9.80
C THR A 83 -16.12 0.18 10.29
N ARG A 84 -16.10 -1.15 10.37
CA ARG A 84 -17.28 -2.01 10.59
C ARG A 84 -18.41 -1.74 9.58
N ALA A 85 -18.06 -1.15 8.44
CA ALA A 85 -18.97 -0.75 7.37
C ALA A 85 -18.68 -1.58 6.12
N MET A 86 -19.71 -1.80 5.30
CA MET A 86 -19.62 -2.66 4.13
C MET A 86 -18.49 -2.19 3.18
N PRO A 87 -17.65 -3.10 2.68
CA PRO A 87 -16.62 -2.75 1.70
C PRO A 87 -17.27 -2.13 0.46
N THR A 88 -16.76 -0.98 0.03
CA THR A 88 -17.30 -0.28 -1.16
C THR A 88 -16.46 -0.49 -2.41
N GLY A 89 -15.34 -1.21 -2.32
CA GLY A 89 -14.45 -1.50 -3.43
C GLY A 89 -13.52 -0.35 -3.82
N GLU A 90 -13.72 0.88 -3.31
CA GLU A 90 -12.90 2.05 -3.65
C GLU A 90 -11.40 1.82 -3.35
N VAL A 91 -11.09 1.20 -2.21
CA VAL A 91 -9.71 0.86 -1.83
C VAL A 91 -9.14 -0.28 -2.70
N ALA A 92 -9.92 -1.31 -3.01
CA ALA A 92 -9.48 -2.33 -3.96
C ALA A 92 -9.19 -1.72 -5.35
N LEU A 93 -10.05 -0.80 -5.80
CA LEU A 93 -9.89 -0.10 -7.07
C LEU A 93 -8.63 0.77 -7.10
N PHE A 94 -8.29 1.43 -5.99
CA PHE A 94 -7.02 2.14 -5.84
C PHE A 94 -5.82 1.21 -6.11
N PHE A 95 -5.75 0.08 -5.41
CA PHE A 95 -4.65 -0.88 -5.63
C PHE A 95 -4.66 -1.49 -7.02
N LEU A 96 -5.82 -1.76 -7.59
CA LEU A 96 -5.96 -2.28 -8.94
C LEU A 96 -5.43 -1.29 -9.98
N LEU A 97 -5.83 -0.02 -9.88
CA LEU A 97 -5.39 1.07 -10.77
C LEU A 97 -3.87 1.26 -10.66
N HIS A 98 -3.33 1.29 -9.45
CA HIS A 98 -1.87 1.36 -9.24
C HIS A 98 -1.15 0.13 -9.79
N GLY A 99 -1.75 -1.06 -9.69
CA GLY A 99 -1.21 -2.29 -10.27
C GLY A 99 -1.13 -2.22 -11.80
N VAL A 100 -2.21 -1.80 -12.46
CA VAL A 100 -2.23 -1.61 -13.92
C VAL A 100 -1.19 -0.58 -14.35
N CYS A 101 -1.15 0.58 -13.69
CA CYS A 101 -0.18 1.63 -14.03
C CYS A 101 1.27 1.18 -13.81
N THR A 102 1.55 0.43 -12.75
CA THR A 102 2.90 -0.10 -12.48
C THR A 102 3.30 -1.15 -13.51
N VAL A 103 2.38 -2.06 -13.88
CA VAL A 103 2.61 -3.06 -14.93
C VAL A 103 2.85 -2.40 -16.29
N ALA A 104 2.03 -1.40 -16.63
CA ALA A 104 2.19 -0.62 -17.86
C ALA A 104 3.53 0.13 -17.86
N GLU A 105 3.93 0.73 -16.74
CA GLU A 105 5.22 1.40 -16.60
C GLU A 105 6.39 0.42 -16.81
N VAL A 106 6.33 -0.76 -16.20
CA VAL A 106 7.37 -1.81 -16.34
C VAL A 106 7.43 -2.33 -17.77
N ALA A 107 6.30 -2.54 -18.43
CA ALA A 107 6.23 -2.97 -19.83
C ALA A 107 6.77 -1.87 -20.78
N ALA A 108 6.40 -0.61 -20.54
CA ALA A 108 6.84 0.52 -21.34
C ALA A 108 8.36 0.74 -21.23
N LYS A 109 8.93 0.67 -20.01
CA LYS A 109 10.39 0.76 -19.78
C LYS A 109 11.19 -0.35 -20.49
N ARG A 110 10.57 -1.50 -20.75
CA ARG A 110 11.18 -2.59 -21.52
C ARG A 110 11.12 -2.39 -23.03
N THR A 111 10.29 -1.47 -23.51
CA THR A 111 10.19 -1.15 -24.93
C THR A 111 11.32 -0.20 -25.33
N ALA A 112 11.97 -0.46 -26.47
CA ALA A 112 13.11 0.33 -26.95
C ALA A 112 12.80 1.82 -27.14
N PHE A 113 11.52 2.17 -27.31
CA PHE A 113 11.03 3.54 -27.44
C PHE A 113 11.28 4.38 -26.18
N VAL A 114 10.87 3.89 -25.01
CA VAL A 114 11.04 4.62 -23.74
C VAL A 114 12.51 4.69 -23.34
N ARG A 115 13.30 3.66 -23.68
CA ARG A 115 14.75 3.68 -23.45
C ARG A 115 15.47 4.75 -24.28
N ARG A 116 14.89 5.18 -25.41
CA ARG A 116 15.42 6.25 -26.26
C ARG A 116 15.02 7.66 -25.78
N TRP A 117 13.97 7.77 -24.97
CA TRP A 117 13.45 9.05 -24.47
C TRP A 117 13.51 9.07 -22.93
N PRO A 118 14.72 9.20 -22.34
CA PRO A 118 14.85 9.28 -20.89
C PRO A 118 14.16 10.55 -20.38
N VAL A 119 13.09 10.36 -19.59
CA VAL A 119 12.45 11.45 -18.86
C VAL A 119 13.38 11.96 -17.75
N ARG A 120 13.39 13.28 -17.54
CA ARG A 120 14.16 13.89 -16.46
C ARG A 120 13.69 13.35 -15.10
N PRO A 121 14.60 12.97 -14.18
CA PRO A 121 14.24 12.38 -12.89
C PRO A 121 13.27 13.24 -12.07
N VAL A 122 13.44 14.56 -12.09
CA VAL A 122 12.56 15.52 -11.40
C VAL A 122 11.13 15.48 -11.94
N VAL A 123 10.98 15.40 -13.27
CA VAL A 123 9.66 15.35 -13.91
C VAL A 123 8.96 14.05 -13.56
N SER A 124 9.67 12.93 -13.66
CA SER A 124 9.15 11.60 -13.28
C SER A 124 8.76 11.52 -11.80
N TRP A 125 9.58 12.11 -10.94
CA TRP A 125 9.30 12.27 -9.51
C TRP A 125 8.01 13.06 -9.25
N MET A 126 7.88 14.26 -9.83
CA MET A 126 6.66 15.07 -9.67
C MET A 126 5.42 14.32 -10.13
N PHE A 127 5.46 13.68 -11.30
CA PHE A 127 4.32 12.90 -11.80
C PHE A 127 3.99 11.71 -10.89
N THR A 128 4.99 10.98 -10.41
CA THR A 128 4.79 9.83 -9.52
C THR A 128 4.12 10.25 -8.21
N ILE A 129 4.68 11.27 -7.56
CA ILE A 129 4.16 11.75 -6.27
C ILE A 129 2.80 12.40 -6.45
N ALA A 130 2.60 13.23 -7.47
CA ALA A 130 1.29 13.84 -7.75
C ALA A 130 0.23 12.76 -8.01
N PHE A 131 0.55 11.77 -8.85
CA PHE A 131 -0.36 10.66 -9.14
C PHE A 131 -0.76 9.91 -7.87
N VAL A 132 0.21 9.50 -7.05
CA VAL A 132 -0.04 8.78 -5.79
C VAL A 132 -0.89 9.60 -4.83
N ASN A 133 -0.62 10.89 -4.66
CA ASN A 133 -1.36 11.73 -3.72
C ASN A 133 -2.80 11.99 -4.20
N VAL A 134 -2.98 12.24 -5.50
CA VAL A 134 -4.31 12.47 -6.09
C VAL A 134 -5.18 11.21 -5.99
N THR A 135 -4.64 10.05 -6.36
CA THR A 135 -5.39 8.78 -6.27
C THR A 135 -5.66 8.39 -4.83
N ALA A 136 -4.74 8.65 -3.89
CA ALA A 136 -4.98 8.42 -2.47
C ALA A 136 -6.09 9.34 -1.93
N GLY A 137 -6.04 10.63 -2.26
CA GLY A 137 -7.09 11.61 -1.93
C GLY A 137 -8.47 11.22 -2.45
N TRP A 138 -8.52 10.61 -3.63
CA TRP A 138 -9.78 10.32 -4.31
C TRP A 138 -10.36 8.93 -4.01
N LEU A 139 -9.55 7.89 -3.83
CA LEU A 139 -10.04 6.52 -3.69
C LEU A 139 -9.74 5.89 -2.33
N PHE A 140 -8.73 6.38 -1.63
CA PHE A 140 -8.30 5.79 -0.36
C PHE A 140 -8.92 6.51 0.85
N PHE A 141 -8.84 7.85 0.89
CA PHE A 141 -9.33 8.64 2.01
C PHE A 141 -10.86 8.78 2.11
N PRO A 142 -11.66 8.79 1.03
CA PRO A 142 -13.10 9.00 1.15
C PRO A 142 -13.83 7.92 1.95
N GLN A 143 -13.40 6.66 1.90
CA GLN A 143 -13.96 5.60 2.76
C GLN A 143 -13.73 5.89 4.26
N LEU A 144 -12.56 6.44 4.62
CA LEU A 144 -12.26 6.81 6.00
C LEU A 144 -13.11 8.00 6.47
N ILE A 145 -13.26 9.00 5.61
CA ILE A 145 -14.00 10.23 5.92
C ILE A 145 -15.51 9.93 6.01
N ARG A 146 -16.08 9.16 5.07
CA ARG A 146 -17.51 8.83 5.02
C ARG A 146 -17.99 8.02 6.24
N ASN A 147 -17.11 7.22 6.83
CA ASN A 147 -17.44 6.37 7.98
C ASN A 147 -17.19 7.06 9.33
N ASN A 148 -16.87 8.36 9.35
CA ASN A 148 -16.58 9.15 10.56
C ASN A 148 -15.60 8.44 11.51
N LEU A 149 -14.59 7.77 10.94
CA LEU A 149 -13.63 6.99 11.72
C LEU A 149 -12.92 7.86 12.76
N GLY A 150 -12.61 9.11 12.42
CA GLY A 150 -12.01 10.06 13.35
C GLY A 150 -12.90 10.34 14.56
N GLU A 151 -14.18 10.63 14.35
CA GLU A 151 -15.13 10.92 15.43
C GLU A 151 -15.41 9.69 16.29
N ARG A 152 -15.56 8.50 15.68
CA ARG A 152 -15.76 7.25 16.41
C ARG A 152 -14.55 6.89 17.26
N CYS A 153 -13.34 6.98 16.70
CA CYS A 153 -12.11 6.68 17.43
C CYS A 153 -11.93 7.67 18.59
N SER A 154 -12.24 8.96 18.39
CA SER A 154 -12.23 9.96 19.46
C SER A 154 -13.23 9.63 20.57
N ASN A 155 -14.44 9.20 20.22
CA ASN A 155 -15.47 8.81 21.19
C ASN A 155 -15.10 7.51 21.94
N GLU A 156 -14.52 6.52 21.28
CA GLU A 156 -14.05 5.30 21.94
C GLU A 156 -12.90 5.58 22.91
N ILE A 157 -11.95 6.45 22.51
CA ILE A 157 -10.86 6.90 23.37
C ILE A 157 -11.41 7.68 24.58
N SER A 158 -12.36 8.59 24.38
CA SER A 158 -12.96 9.33 25.50
C SER A 158 -13.68 8.40 26.47
N LEU A 159 -14.43 7.41 25.96
CA LEU A 159 -15.09 6.40 26.80
C LEU A 159 -14.09 5.55 27.60
N LEU A 160 -12.97 5.16 26.99
CA LEU A 160 -11.90 4.45 27.71
C LEU A 160 -11.27 5.33 28.79
N ILE A 161 -10.97 6.59 28.48
CA ILE A 161 -10.44 7.55 29.45
C ILE A 161 -11.43 7.73 30.61
N ASP A 162 -12.71 7.89 30.33
CA ASP A 162 -13.77 8.04 31.34
C ASP A 162 -13.95 6.75 32.17
N PHE A 163 -13.82 5.58 31.55
CA PHE A 163 -13.81 4.29 32.27
C PHE A 163 -12.62 4.18 33.22
N PHE A 164 -11.41 4.51 32.77
CA PHE A 164 -10.23 4.48 33.63
C PHE A 164 -10.31 5.55 34.72
N ARG A 165 -10.81 6.74 34.40
CA ARG A 165 -11.02 7.83 35.35
C ARG A 165 -12.03 7.42 36.42
N SER A 166 -13.19 6.90 36.03
CA SER A 166 -14.19 6.43 36.99
C SER A 166 -13.63 5.32 37.89
N LYS A 167 -12.90 4.33 37.33
CA LYS A 167 -12.26 3.29 38.16
C LYS A 167 -11.14 3.78 39.08
N LEU A 168 -10.28 4.70 38.62
CA LEU A 168 -9.16 5.21 39.42
C LEU A 168 -9.60 6.19 40.51
N PHE A 169 -10.64 7.00 40.25
CA PHE A 169 -11.15 7.99 41.20
C PHE A 169 -12.25 7.47 42.14
N TYR A 170 -12.88 6.32 41.83
CA TYR A 170 -13.84 5.63 42.72
C TYR A 170 -13.27 4.37 43.40
N PHE A 171 -11.95 4.28 43.62
CA PHE A 171 -11.44 3.35 44.63
C PHE A 171 -11.70 3.97 46.02
N PRO A 172 -12.58 3.39 46.86
CA PRO A 172 -12.75 3.88 48.22
C PRO A 172 -11.45 3.57 48.99
N GLN A 173 -10.89 4.59 49.64
CA GLN A 173 -9.98 4.36 50.77
C GLN A 173 -10.74 3.70 51.92
#